data_AF-A0AAU9UEP5-F1
#
_entry.id   AF-A0AAU9UEP5-F1
#
_cell.length_a   1.000
_cell.length_b   1.000
_cell.length_c   1.000
_cell.angle_alpha   90.00
_cell.angle_beta   90.00
_cell.angle_gamma   90.00
#
_symmetry.space_group_name_H-M   'P 1'
#
loop_
_entity.id
_entity.type
_entity.pdbx_description
1 polymer ?
#
loop_
_entity_poly.entity_id
_entity_poly.type
_entity_poly.pdbx_seq_one_letter_code
_entity_poly.pdbx_strand_id
1 'polypeptide(L)'
;MEYYNYWNDMLYIHKETSPTVDPASASARRSSPRDRRHSPLPTTPPTPQRISTEELAKVLRPHLLTTERMWALGYPLEIDPDSCKAVVYINPPPRPKPIQFTSFDVNAPEFIPGGSQSDSGRGSWGSTPRSDSDEEADAVEHLCVRCDKRFRVTREGEYLFEESCVHHWGRINVNSRHTCCNMPVGYKGCSTTRFHVWTGTKTGMNGPLEGYVRARSPRGGVYAIDTEMCYTAAGLELASIAVTRADGHLVYRSLVKPSSTVVDHNTRFSGIRPRDLARATKTLRDIQNDLLGFIGSDTILVGHALENDLRALKLLHSAVVDTCVMYPHPRGYPFRRSLRALCEELLGRSVQQSTSGHSPVEDARAAMDLVLLKINEELAHQTWRLNPNLQPYDPLIGSA
;
A
#
# COMPACT_ATOMS: atom_id res chain seq x y z
N MET A 1 31.79 18.42 -12.52
CA MET A 1 31.73 19.61 -11.67
C MET A 1 30.37 20.25 -11.85
N GLU A 2 29.72 20.51 -10.73
CA GLU A 2 28.66 21.51 -10.49
C GLU A 2 27.34 21.40 -11.28
N TYR A 3 26.28 21.00 -10.57
CA TYR A 3 25.14 21.85 -10.20
C TYR A 3 24.20 21.03 -9.27
N TYR A 4 24.45 21.08 -7.97
CA TYR A 4 23.51 20.63 -6.93
C TYR A 4 23.54 21.67 -5.80
N ASN A 5 22.46 22.45 -5.69
CA ASN A 5 22.00 23.24 -4.55
C ASN A 5 20.51 23.49 -4.87
N TYR A 6 19.52 23.29 -4.01
CA TYR A 6 19.27 24.01 -2.77
C TYR A 6 18.40 23.16 -1.83
N TRP A 7 18.90 22.90 -0.62
CA TRP A 7 18.10 22.76 0.60
C TRP A 7 18.91 23.40 1.72
N ASN A 8 18.56 24.63 2.08
CA ASN A 8 19.01 25.24 3.33
C ASN A 8 17.88 26.05 3.95
N ASP A 9 17.87 25.95 5.29
CA ASP A 9 17.35 26.85 6.31
C ASP A 9 15.84 26.90 6.58
N MET A 10 15.41 26.26 7.68
CA MET A 10 15.46 26.91 9.00
C MET A 10 15.08 25.94 10.14
N LEU A 11 16.10 25.46 10.87
CA LEU A 11 15.99 25.01 12.26
C LEU A 11 16.55 26.15 13.13
N TYR A 12 15.71 26.78 13.95
CA TYR A 12 16.21 27.62 15.04
C TYR A 12 16.13 26.88 16.36
N ILE A 13 17.30 26.82 16.99
CA ILE A 13 17.65 26.19 18.24
C ILE A 13 17.20 27.08 19.39
N HIS A 14 16.55 26.50 20.41
CA HIS A 14 16.72 26.97 21.78
C HIS A 14 17.41 25.87 22.60
N LYS A 15 18.68 26.14 22.91
CA LYS A 15 19.44 25.49 23.97
C LYS A 15 18.87 25.98 25.31
N GLU A 16 18.51 25.07 26.20
CA GLU A 16 18.61 25.35 27.63
C GLU A 16 19.31 24.22 28.37
N THR A 17 20.08 24.68 29.34
CA THR A 17 21.20 24.07 30.05
C THR A 17 20.74 23.15 31.17
N SER A 18 21.36 21.97 31.26
CA SER A 18 21.33 21.14 32.47
C SER A 18 22.17 21.76 33.58
N PRO A 19 21.77 21.59 34.85
CA PRO A 19 22.75 21.41 35.91
C PRO A 19 22.56 20.06 36.62
N THR A 20 23.69 19.39 36.78
CA THR A 20 23.93 18.23 37.65
C THR A 20 23.96 18.65 39.11
N VAL A 21 23.33 17.90 40.02
CA VAL A 21 23.77 17.77 41.42
C VAL A 21 23.43 16.38 41.98
N ASP A 22 24.43 15.77 42.62
CA ASP A 22 24.48 14.46 43.26
C ASP A 22 23.70 14.34 44.59
N PRO A 23 23.56 13.12 45.16
CA PRO A 23 22.60 12.80 46.22
C PRO A 23 23.20 12.84 47.63
N ALA A 24 22.39 13.17 48.65
CA ALA A 24 22.35 12.48 49.95
C ALA A 24 21.47 13.19 51.00
N SER A 25 20.94 12.34 51.90
CA SER A 25 20.62 12.55 53.31
C SER A 25 19.16 12.67 53.73
N ALA A 26 18.81 11.75 54.62
CA ALA A 26 17.57 11.63 55.36
C ALA A 26 17.57 12.53 56.59
N SER A 27 16.41 13.09 56.94
CA SER A 27 15.97 13.22 58.34
C SER A 27 14.51 13.63 58.45
N ALA A 28 13.82 12.94 59.36
CA ALA A 28 12.42 13.12 59.71
C ALA A 28 12.15 14.44 60.44
N ARG A 29 11.05 15.13 60.10
CA ARG A 29 10.31 16.02 61.02
C ARG A 29 8.81 15.93 60.76
N ARG A 30 8.07 15.57 61.82
CA ARG A 30 6.61 15.64 61.92
C ARG A 30 6.19 17.10 62.17
N SER A 31 5.14 17.58 61.51
CA SER A 31 4.30 18.70 61.97
C SER A 31 2.89 18.63 61.35
N SER A 32 1.94 19.22 62.07
CA SER A 32 0.49 18.97 62.17
C SER A 32 -0.39 19.45 60.98
N PRO A 33 -1.70 19.10 60.92
CA PRO A 33 -2.53 19.27 59.74
C PRO A 33 -3.02 20.71 59.58
N ARG A 34 -2.96 21.25 58.35
CA ARG A 34 -3.62 22.49 57.93
C ARG A 34 -4.77 22.17 56.98
N ASP A 35 -5.92 22.75 57.27
CA ASP A 35 -7.15 22.74 56.48
C ASP A 35 -6.89 23.00 54.98
N ARG A 36 -7.18 22.02 54.13
CA ARG A 36 -7.27 22.19 52.68
C ARG A 36 -8.72 22.46 52.30
N ARG A 37 -9.02 23.75 52.05
CA ARG A 37 -10.18 24.17 51.25
C ARG A 37 -10.20 23.37 49.94
N HIS A 38 -11.32 22.75 49.62
CA HIS A 38 -11.52 22.02 48.38
C HIS A 38 -11.41 22.97 47.19
N SER A 39 -10.37 22.78 46.37
CA SER A 39 -10.35 23.32 45.02
C SER A 39 -11.41 22.57 44.20
N PRO A 40 -12.21 23.25 43.36
CA PRO A 40 -13.13 22.56 42.46
C PRO A 40 -12.34 21.66 41.52
N LEU A 41 -12.84 20.44 41.32
CA LEU A 41 -12.28 19.48 40.36
C LEU A 41 -12.17 20.14 38.98
N PRO A 42 -11.07 19.90 38.23
CA PRO A 42 -11.02 20.29 36.83
C PRO A 42 -12.19 19.62 36.11
N THR A 43 -13.01 20.44 35.43
CA THR A 43 -14.09 19.99 34.57
C THR A 43 -13.52 18.99 33.57
N THR A 44 -14.09 17.79 33.55
CA THR A 44 -13.81 16.80 32.52
C THR A 44 -13.89 17.47 31.15
N PRO A 45 -12.87 17.31 30.27
CA PRO A 45 -12.95 17.84 28.92
C PRO A 45 -14.22 17.28 28.26
N PRO A 46 -14.95 18.08 27.48
CA PRO A 46 -16.13 17.61 26.79
C PRO A 46 -15.75 16.37 25.98
N THR A 47 -16.49 15.27 26.18
CA THR A 47 -16.32 14.06 25.38
C THR A 47 -16.43 14.49 23.90
N PRO A 48 -15.43 14.18 23.04
CA PRO A 48 -15.51 14.54 21.64
C PRO A 48 -16.84 14.03 21.09
N GLN A 49 -17.68 14.91 20.55
CA GLN A 49 -18.93 14.51 19.92
C GLN A 49 -18.56 13.55 18.78
N ARG A 50 -18.86 12.26 18.94
CA ARG A 50 -18.66 11.27 17.87
C ARG A 50 -19.56 11.67 16.71
N ILE A 51 -18.96 12.05 15.59
CA ILE A 51 -19.66 12.19 14.31
C ILE A 51 -20.40 10.88 14.01
N SER A 52 -21.68 10.95 13.63
CA SER A 52 -22.41 9.73 13.26
C SER A 52 -21.82 9.15 11.96
N THR A 53 -22.06 7.88 11.69
CA THR A 53 -21.54 7.24 10.46
C THR A 53 -22.13 7.89 9.21
N GLU A 54 -23.39 8.30 9.26
CA GLU A 54 -24.08 8.98 8.17
C GLU A 54 -23.51 10.37 7.93
N GLU A 55 -23.21 11.11 8.99
CA GLU A 55 -22.61 12.44 8.87
C GLU A 55 -21.17 12.35 8.37
N LEU A 56 -20.39 11.40 8.88
CA LEU A 56 -19.05 11.12 8.36
C LEU A 56 -19.10 10.76 6.88
N ALA A 57 -20.04 9.91 6.47
CA ALA A 57 -20.20 9.54 5.07
C ALA A 57 -20.48 10.77 4.18
N LYS A 58 -21.34 11.70 4.63
CA LYS A 58 -21.61 12.94 3.88
C LYS A 58 -20.36 13.80 3.73
N VAL A 59 -19.61 14.00 4.82
CA VAL A 59 -18.40 14.84 4.82
C VAL A 59 -17.28 14.20 3.98
N LEU A 60 -17.26 12.88 3.84
CA LEU A 60 -16.30 12.17 3.00
C LEU A 60 -16.64 12.13 1.51
N ARG A 61 -17.90 12.40 1.10
CA ARG A 61 -18.28 12.35 -0.33
C ARG A 61 -17.42 13.23 -1.25
N PRO A 62 -17.05 14.47 -0.88
CA PRO A 62 -16.16 15.29 -1.70
C PRO A 62 -14.73 14.73 -1.85
N HIS A 63 -14.34 13.78 -0.99
CA HIS A 63 -13.01 13.16 -0.98
C HIS A 63 -12.96 11.82 -1.73
N LEU A 64 -14.07 11.40 -2.33
CA LEU A 64 -14.11 10.18 -3.15
C LEU A 64 -13.22 10.34 -4.39
N LEU A 65 -12.49 9.29 -4.73
CA LEU A 65 -11.72 9.26 -5.96
C LEU A 65 -12.64 9.32 -7.18
N THR A 66 -12.32 10.20 -8.13
CA THR A 66 -12.98 10.18 -9.45
C THR A 66 -12.48 9.00 -10.27
N THR A 67 -13.26 8.57 -11.26
CA THR A 67 -12.87 7.47 -12.17
C THR A 67 -11.55 7.75 -12.88
N GLU A 68 -11.29 9.00 -13.28
CA GLU A 68 -10.02 9.39 -13.91
C GLU A 68 -8.84 9.25 -12.94
N ARG A 69 -9.04 9.58 -11.67
CA ARG A 69 -8.01 9.41 -10.63
C ARG A 69 -7.77 7.94 -10.32
N MET A 70 -8.83 7.14 -10.22
CA MET A 70 -8.73 5.69 -10.07
C MET A 70 -7.94 5.06 -11.23
N TRP A 71 -8.25 5.44 -12.47
CA TRP A 71 -7.49 5.01 -13.65
C TRP A 71 -6.00 5.39 -13.57
N ALA A 72 -5.69 6.65 -13.26
CA ALA A 72 -4.32 7.14 -13.19
C ALA A 72 -3.47 6.44 -12.10
N LEU A 73 -4.12 6.03 -11.00
CA LEU A 73 -3.48 5.37 -9.87
C LEU A 73 -3.37 3.84 -10.03
N GLY A 74 -4.04 3.25 -11.03
CA GLY A 74 -4.01 1.81 -11.29
C GLY A 74 -5.05 0.99 -10.54
N TYR A 75 -6.18 1.60 -10.17
CA TYR A 75 -7.32 0.88 -9.63
C TYR A 75 -7.97 -0.01 -10.69
N PRO A 76 -8.57 -1.16 -10.29
CA PRO A 76 -9.36 -1.97 -11.20
C PRO A 76 -10.67 -1.27 -11.55
N LEU A 77 -10.92 -1.07 -12.84
CA LEU A 77 -12.14 -0.49 -13.36
C LEU A 77 -12.90 -1.50 -14.20
N GLU A 78 -14.22 -1.37 -14.23
CA GLU A 78 -15.07 -2.17 -15.13
C GLU A 78 -14.88 -1.76 -16.59
N ILE A 79 -15.00 -2.73 -17.49
CA ILE A 79 -14.88 -2.51 -18.94
C ILE A 79 -16.20 -2.02 -19.51
N ASP A 80 -17.28 -2.68 -19.11
CA ASP A 80 -18.64 -2.43 -19.56
C ASP A 80 -19.58 -2.42 -18.34
N PRO A 81 -20.68 -1.64 -18.39
CA PRO A 81 -21.74 -1.74 -17.40
C PRO A 81 -22.18 -3.20 -17.24
N ASP A 82 -22.24 -3.66 -15.99
CA ASP A 82 -22.63 -5.03 -15.60
C ASP A 82 -21.61 -6.15 -15.86
N SER A 83 -20.45 -5.84 -16.43
CA SER A 83 -19.36 -6.79 -16.54
C SER A 83 -18.68 -7.04 -15.19
N CYS A 84 -18.41 -8.30 -14.87
CA CYS A 84 -17.54 -8.69 -13.76
C CYS A 84 -16.07 -8.82 -14.19
N LYS A 85 -15.71 -8.23 -15.34
CA LYS A 85 -14.34 -8.17 -15.85
C LYS A 85 -13.74 -6.79 -15.55
N ALA A 86 -12.47 -6.79 -15.16
CA ALA A 86 -11.75 -5.57 -14.83
C ALA A 86 -10.63 -5.27 -15.84
N VAL A 87 -10.36 -3.99 -16.03
CA VAL A 87 -9.12 -3.49 -16.64
C VAL A 87 -8.35 -2.68 -15.60
N VAL A 88 -7.03 -2.83 -15.63
CA VAL A 88 -6.09 -2.10 -14.78
C VAL A 88 -5.04 -1.47 -15.68
N TYR A 89 -4.85 -0.16 -15.57
CA TYR A 89 -3.80 0.55 -16.28
C TYR A 89 -2.68 0.95 -15.33
N ILE A 90 -1.47 0.43 -15.57
CA ILE A 90 -0.29 0.75 -14.74
C ILE A 90 0.62 1.68 -15.52
N ASN A 91 0.70 2.92 -15.05
CA ASN A 91 1.68 3.87 -15.58
C ASN A 91 3.10 3.37 -15.31
N PRO A 92 4.00 3.40 -16.31
CA PRO A 92 5.41 3.15 -16.03
C PRO A 92 5.88 4.14 -14.98
N PRO A 93 6.67 3.73 -13.96
CA PRO A 93 7.46 4.70 -13.23
C PRO A 93 8.33 5.45 -14.26
N PRO A 94 8.55 6.77 -14.11
CA PRO A 94 9.54 7.47 -14.89
C PRO A 94 10.87 6.80 -14.60
N ARG A 95 11.36 5.99 -15.54
CA ARG A 95 12.63 5.29 -15.36
C ARG A 95 13.70 6.36 -15.17
N PRO A 96 14.56 6.30 -14.14
CA PRO A 96 15.89 6.87 -14.32
C PRO A 96 16.48 6.15 -15.54
N LYS A 97 16.89 6.91 -16.56
CA LYS A 97 17.48 6.34 -17.77
C LYS A 97 18.55 5.33 -17.34
N PRO A 98 18.54 4.08 -17.84
CA PRO A 98 19.65 3.18 -17.57
C PRO A 98 20.93 3.86 -18.06
N ILE A 99 21.97 3.84 -17.23
CA ILE A 99 23.32 4.16 -17.70
C ILE A 99 23.61 3.13 -18.78
N GLN A 100 23.66 3.58 -20.03
CA GLN A 100 24.05 2.74 -21.16
C GLN A 100 25.49 2.29 -20.91
N PHE A 101 25.67 1.05 -20.46
CA PHE A 101 26.90 0.33 -20.75
C PHE A 101 26.72 -0.24 -22.16
N THR A 102 27.17 0.52 -23.16
CA THR A 102 27.41 -0.05 -24.48
C THR A 102 28.61 -0.97 -24.40
N SER A 103 28.38 -2.28 -24.42
CA SER A 103 29.32 -3.18 -25.07
C SER A 103 28.62 -3.74 -26.30
N PHE A 104 28.95 -3.16 -27.45
CA PHE A 104 28.75 -3.80 -28.75
C PHE A 104 29.41 -5.19 -28.67
N ASP A 105 28.63 -6.25 -28.80
CA ASP A 105 29.19 -7.56 -29.14
C ASP A 105 29.11 -7.71 -30.66
N VAL A 106 30.29 -7.83 -31.28
CA VAL A 106 30.51 -7.79 -32.73
C VAL A 106 30.41 -9.20 -33.34
N ASN A 107 29.91 -10.19 -32.60
CA ASN A 107 29.87 -11.59 -33.03
C ASN A 107 28.49 -12.28 -32.89
N ALA A 108 27.38 -11.54 -32.95
CA ALA A 108 26.04 -12.16 -33.03
C ALA A 108 25.84 -12.90 -34.38
N PRO A 109 25.57 -14.22 -34.41
CA PRO A 109 25.44 -15.01 -35.63
C PRO A 109 24.04 -14.92 -36.25
N GLU A 110 23.55 -13.70 -36.47
CA GLU A 110 22.20 -13.43 -37.00
C GLU A 110 22.25 -12.71 -38.35
N PHE A 111 22.98 -13.24 -39.33
CA PHE A 111 22.81 -12.89 -40.75
C PHE A 111 23.30 -14.02 -41.67
N ILE A 112 22.48 -15.07 -41.86
CA ILE A 112 22.50 -15.90 -43.08
C ILE A 112 21.05 -16.30 -43.41
N PRO A 113 20.48 -15.91 -44.58
CA PRO A 113 19.18 -16.41 -45.02
C PRO A 113 19.30 -17.63 -45.95
N GLY A 114 18.45 -18.65 -45.72
CA GLY A 114 17.84 -19.47 -46.78
C GLY A 114 18.18 -20.97 -46.80
N GLY A 115 17.12 -21.81 -46.84
CA GLY A 115 17.17 -23.21 -47.26
C GLY A 115 15.93 -24.02 -46.88
N SER A 116 15.04 -24.26 -47.84
CA SER A 116 13.77 -25.00 -47.77
C SER A 116 13.92 -26.53 -47.64
N GLN A 117 12.92 -27.22 -47.06
CA GLN A 117 12.37 -28.48 -47.57
C GLN A 117 11.09 -28.94 -46.82
N SER A 118 10.37 -29.85 -47.46
CA SER A 118 8.93 -30.13 -47.42
C SER A 118 8.54 -31.46 -46.76
N ASP A 119 7.31 -31.48 -46.24
CA ASP A 119 6.27 -32.54 -46.29
C ASP A 119 6.48 -33.92 -45.60
N SER A 120 5.52 -34.29 -44.73
CA SER A 120 4.57 -35.42 -44.89
C SER A 120 4.14 -36.13 -43.58
N GLY A 121 2.81 -36.21 -43.35
CA GLY A 121 2.13 -37.49 -43.04
C GLY A 121 1.84 -37.93 -41.59
N ARG A 122 0.52 -37.99 -41.29
CA ARG A 122 -0.23 -38.98 -40.47
C ARG A 122 -0.08 -38.99 -38.93
N GLY A 123 -1.26 -39.01 -38.28
CA GLY A 123 -1.43 -38.94 -36.83
C GLY A 123 -1.38 -40.25 -36.06
N SER A 124 -1.43 -40.10 -34.74
CA SER A 124 -1.80 -41.12 -33.76
C SER A 124 -2.32 -40.42 -32.50
N TRP A 125 -3.53 -40.75 -32.08
CA TRP A 125 -4.12 -40.29 -30.82
C TRP A 125 -3.59 -41.20 -29.71
N GLY A 126 -2.56 -40.73 -29.01
CA GLY A 126 -2.06 -41.30 -27.77
C GLY A 126 -1.39 -40.19 -26.98
N SER A 127 -1.77 -40.02 -25.72
CA SER A 127 -1.18 -39.01 -24.83
C SER A 127 0.30 -39.33 -24.61
N THR A 128 1.17 -38.75 -25.43
CA THR A 128 2.61 -38.73 -25.22
C THR A 128 2.94 -37.72 -24.11
N PRO A 129 3.87 -38.04 -23.19
CA PRO A 129 4.46 -37.02 -22.33
C PRO A 129 5.01 -35.90 -23.21
N ARG A 130 4.70 -34.64 -22.85
CA ARG A 130 5.21 -33.47 -23.57
C ARG A 130 6.74 -33.46 -23.47
N SER A 131 7.40 -33.06 -24.55
CA SER A 131 8.85 -32.91 -24.55
C SER A 131 9.23 -31.60 -23.86
N ASP A 132 10.43 -31.50 -23.27
CA ASP A 132 10.93 -30.27 -22.62
C ASP A 132 10.84 -29.05 -23.56
N SER A 133 10.96 -29.26 -24.88
CA SER A 133 10.80 -28.21 -25.89
C SER A 133 9.37 -27.69 -26.04
N ASP A 134 8.35 -28.51 -25.75
CA ASP A 134 6.94 -28.09 -25.80
C ASP A 134 6.56 -27.28 -24.55
N GLU A 135 7.12 -27.61 -23.38
CA GLU A 135 6.90 -26.85 -22.13
C GLU A 135 7.57 -25.48 -22.18
N GLU A 136 8.73 -25.38 -22.83
CA GLU A 136 9.44 -24.11 -23.02
C GLU A 136 8.68 -23.14 -23.95
N ALA A 137 7.92 -23.68 -24.91
CA ALA A 137 7.10 -22.91 -25.85
C ALA A 137 5.84 -22.30 -25.19
N ASP A 138 5.33 -22.90 -24.12
CA ASP A 138 4.13 -22.44 -23.39
C ASP A 138 4.44 -21.44 -22.26
N ALA A 139 5.73 -21.20 -21.95
CA ALA A 139 6.14 -20.35 -20.85
C ALA A 139 6.00 -18.85 -21.13
N VAL A 140 5.53 -18.12 -20.12
CA VAL A 140 5.33 -16.67 -20.15
C VAL A 140 6.50 -15.97 -19.47
N GLU A 141 7.04 -14.95 -20.12
CA GLU A 141 8.11 -14.12 -19.56
C GLU A 141 7.54 -13.02 -18.65
N HIS A 142 8.15 -12.88 -17.48
CA HIS A 142 7.83 -11.87 -16.47
C HIS A 142 9.06 -11.07 -16.05
N LEU A 143 8.85 -9.88 -15.49
CA LEU A 143 9.89 -9.05 -14.89
C LEU A 143 9.82 -9.15 -13.36
N CYS A 144 10.93 -9.49 -12.71
CA CYS A 144 10.98 -9.59 -11.26
C CYS A 144 10.86 -8.21 -10.60
N VAL A 145 9.86 -8.01 -9.72
CA VAL A 145 9.64 -6.71 -9.05
C VAL A 145 10.66 -6.38 -7.95
N ARG A 146 11.58 -7.30 -7.65
CA ARG A 146 12.62 -7.11 -6.63
C ARG A 146 13.99 -6.76 -7.23
N CYS A 147 14.31 -7.32 -8.39
CA CYS A 147 15.65 -7.24 -8.98
C CYS A 147 15.66 -6.91 -10.48
N ASP A 148 14.49 -6.69 -11.09
CA ASP A 148 14.30 -6.36 -12.51
C ASP A 148 14.86 -7.40 -13.50
N LYS A 149 15.19 -8.62 -13.04
CA LYS A 149 15.59 -9.73 -13.91
C LYS A 149 14.35 -10.36 -14.56
N ARG A 150 14.45 -10.70 -15.85
CA ARG A 150 13.43 -11.48 -16.56
C ARG A 150 13.49 -12.93 -16.12
N PHE A 151 12.33 -13.57 -15.99
CA PHE A 151 12.19 -14.98 -15.66
C PHE A 151 10.96 -15.55 -16.37
N ARG A 152 10.92 -16.87 -16.56
CA ARG A 152 9.84 -17.57 -17.27
C ARG A 152 9.10 -18.54 -16.36
N VAL A 153 7.78 -18.55 -16.48
CA VAL A 153 6.87 -19.44 -15.74
C VAL A 153 5.88 -20.05 -16.73
N THR A 154 5.59 -21.34 -16.60
CA THR A 154 4.56 -22.01 -17.41
C THR A 154 3.16 -21.48 -17.08
N ARG A 155 2.15 -21.81 -17.89
CA ARG A 155 0.77 -21.37 -17.63
C ARG A 155 0.20 -22.00 -16.35
N GLU A 156 0.72 -23.16 -15.99
CA GLU A 156 0.39 -23.92 -14.79
C GLU A 156 1.10 -23.40 -13.53
N GLY A 157 2.02 -22.44 -13.70
CA GLY A 157 2.71 -21.79 -12.59
C GLY A 157 4.05 -22.43 -12.21
N GLU A 158 4.65 -23.22 -13.10
CA GLU A 158 5.94 -23.87 -12.85
C GLU A 158 7.09 -23.00 -13.36
N TYR A 159 8.14 -22.86 -12.57
CA TYR A 159 9.32 -22.09 -12.94
C TYR A 159 10.23 -22.94 -13.83
N LEU A 160 10.52 -22.47 -15.05
CA LEU A 160 11.42 -23.20 -15.95
C LEU A 160 12.84 -23.32 -15.40
N PHE A 161 13.30 -22.32 -14.64
CA PHE A 161 14.63 -22.29 -14.05
C PHE A 161 14.54 -21.91 -12.58
N GLU A 162 15.16 -22.71 -11.72
CA GLU A 162 15.36 -22.37 -10.31
C GLU A 162 16.54 -21.42 -10.17
N GLU A 163 16.29 -20.13 -10.39
CA GLU A 163 17.26 -19.07 -10.18
C GLU A 163 16.96 -18.26 -8.92
N SER A 164 17.96 -18.13 -8.04
CA SER A 164 17.83 -17.32 -6.83
C SER A 164 17.78 -15.83 -7.15
N CYS A 165 16.80 -15.12 -6.58
CA CYS A 165 16.68 -13.67 -6.71
C CYS A 165 17.50 -12.95 -5.63
N VAL A 166 18.57 -12.27 -6.04
CA VAL A 166 19.37 -11.40 -5.17
C VAL A 166 18.95 -9.94 -5.34
N HIS A 167 18.50 -9.31 -4.26
CA HIS A 167 17.90 -7.97 -4.30
C HIS A 167 18.13 -7.16 -3.01
N HIS A 168 17.89 -5.86 -3.07
CA HIS A 168 17.77 -4.99 -1.90
C HIS A 168 16.29 -4.79 -1.58
N TRP A 169 15.86 -5.17 -0.38
CA TRP A 169 14.47 -4.96 0.04
C TRP A 169 14.22 -3.53 0.54
N GLY A 170 15.27 -2.82 0.93
CA GLY A 170 15.20 -1.46 1.44
C GLY A 170 15.13 -0.43 0.31
N ARG A 171 14.32 0.61 0.51
CA ARG A 171 14.24 1.77 -0.38
C ARG A 171 15.56 2.55 -0.37
N ILE A 172 15.80 3.30 -1.43
CA ILE A 172 16.94 4.22 -1.53
C ILE A 172 16.62 5.48 -0.71
N ASN A 173 17.52 5.85 0.20
CA ASN A 173 17.41 7.08 0.98
C ASN A 173 17.97 8.29 0.21
N VAL A 174 17.89 9.48 0.82
CA VAL A 174 18.38 10.74 0.24
C VAL A 174 19.88 10.73 -0.11
N ASN A 175 20.65 9.87 0.55
CA ASN A 175 22.10 9.72 0.33
C ASN A 175 22.42 8.69 -0.76
N SER A 176 21.44 8.31 -1.59
CA SER A 176 21.59 7.27 -2.63
C SER A 176 22.13 5.94 -2.06
N ARG A 177 21.64 5.56 -0.87
CA ARG A 177 21.99 4.30 -0.20
C ARG A 177 20.74 3.49 0.11
N HIS A 178 20.85 2.18 0.01
CA HIS A 178 19.76 1.26 0.37
C HIS A 178 19.57 1.22 1.88
N THR A 179 18.34 1.47 2.34
CA THR A 179 17.99 1.45 3.78
C THR A 179 18.17 0.08 4.44
N CYS A 180 18.28 -1.01 3.68
CA CYS A 180 18.43 -2.36 4.20
C CYS A 180 19.86 -2.74 4.62
N CYS A 181 20.87 -2.19 3.96
CA CYS A 181 22.28 -2.56 4.16
C CYS A 181 23.23 -1.36 4.13
N ASN A 182 22.69 -0.17 3.93
CA ASN A 182 23.40 1.08 3.73
C ASN A 182 24.38 1.08 2.53
N MET A 183 24.29 0.11 1.62
CA MET A 183 25.14 0.07 0.43
C MET A 183 24.71 1.12 -0.60
N PRO A 184 25.65 1.70 -1.38
CA PRO A 184 25.30 2.62 -2.46
C PRO A 184 24.46 1.94 -3.56
N VAL A 185 23.71 2.74 -4.32
CA VAL A 185 23.01 2.27 -5.53
C VAL A 185 24.00 1.63 -6.51
N GLY A 186 23.59 0.52 -7.13
CA GLY A 186 24.40 -0.24 -8.12
C GLY A 186 25.16 -1.42 -7.53
N TYR A 187 25.24 -1.55 -6.19
CA TYR A 187 25.84 -2.72 -5.54
C TYR A 187 24.87 -3.92 -5.53
N LYS A 188 25.45 -5.14 -5.53
CA LYS A 188 24.69 -6.40 -5.46
C LYS A 188 23.74 -6.41 -4.25
N GLY A 189 22.55 -7.00 -4.45
CA GLY A 189 21.51 -7.12 -3.43
C GLY A 189 21.98 -7.77 -2.13
N CYS A 190 21.46 -7.29 -0.99
CA CYS A 190 21.79 -7.79 0.34
C CYS A 190 20.84 -8.89 0.85
N SER A 191 19.90 -9.35 0.04
CA SER A 191 18.96 -10.42 0.39
C SER A 191 18.77 -11.36 -0.79
N THR A 192 18.63 -12.64 -0.47
CA THR A 192 18.47 -13.70 -1.48
C THR A 192 17.19 -14.46 -1.20
N THR A 193 16.36 -14.64 -2.21
CA THR A 193 15.16 -15.49 -2.18
C THR A 193 15.26 -16.57 -3.25
N ARG A 194 14.60 -17.71 -3.03
CA ARG A 194 14.71 -18.88 -3.94
C ARG A 194 14.21 -18.59 -5.35
N PHE A 195 13.18 -17.74 -5.47
CA PHE A 195 12.53 -17.45 -6.75
C PHE A 195 12.43 -15.96 -7.01
N HIS A 196 12.34 -15.62 -8.30
CA HIS A 196 11.89 -14.33 -8.79
C HIS A 196 10.37 -14.20 -8.65
N VAL A 197 9.87 -12.99 -8.41
CA VAL A 197 8.45 -12.73 -8.14
C VAL A 197 7.92 -11.58 -8.97
N TRP A 198 6.64 -11.64 -9.33
CA TRP A 198 5.95 -10.59 -10.10
C TRP A 198 4.60 -10.26 -9.44
N THR A 199 4.00 -9.13 -9.82
CA THR A 199 2.77 -8.65 -9.17
C THR A 199 1.48 -9.17 -9.80
N GLY A 200 1.56 -10.00 -10.84
CA GLY A 200 0.38 -10.41 -11.63
C GLY A 200 -0.04 -9.37 -12.68
N THR A 201 0.62 -8.22 -12.73
CA THR A 201 0.33 -7.12 -13.66
C THR A 201 1.61 -6.54 -14.24
N LYS A 202 1.54 -6.04 -15.47
CA LYS A 202 2.63 -5.35 -16.17
C LYS A 202 2.29 -3.87 -16.40
N THR A 203 3.30 -3.08 -16.69
CA THR A 203 3.13 -1.71 -17.18
C THR A 203 2.22 -1.69 -18.41
N GLY A 204 1.35 -0.69 -18.49
CA GLY A 204 0.34 -0.53 -19.53
C GLY A 204 -1.00 -1.12 -19.14
N MET A 205 -1.78 -1.49 -20.15
CA MET A 205 -3.13 -2.04 -19.95
C MET A 205 -3.06 -3.53 -19.60
N ASN A 206 -3.76 -3.91 -18.53
CA ASN A 206 -3.95 -5.28 -18.08
C ASN A 206 -5.44 -5.60 -18.10
N GLY A 207 -5.80 -6.74 -18.70
CA GLY A 207 -7.16 -7.22 -18.78
C GLY A 207 -7.59 -7.59 -20.20
N PRO A 208 -8.82 -8.10 -20.39
CA PRO A 208 -9.84 -8.27 -19.35
C PRO A 208 -9.44 -9.28 -18.27
N LEU A 209 -9.49 -8.87 -17.00
CA LEU A 209 -9.21 -9.71 -15.84
C LEU A 209 -10.50 -10.31 -15.28
N GLU A 210 -10.48 -11.59 -14.92
CA GLU A 210 -11.66 -12.32 -14.45
C GLU A 210 -11.65 -12.57 -12.93
N GLY A 211 -12.83 -12.91 -12.41
CA GLY A 211 -13.06 -13.21 -10.99
C GLY A 211 -13.28 -11.96 -10.12
N TYR A 212 -13.51 -10.80 -10.75
CA TYR A 212 -13.89 -9.60 -10.02
C TYR A 212 -15.36 -9.63 -9.59
N VAL A 213 -15.65 -9.05 -8.44
CA VAL A 213 -17.01 -8.89 -7.93
C VAL A 213 -17.31 -7.43 -7.61
N ARG A 214 -18.59 -7.06 -7.53
CA ARG A 214 -19.03 -5.73 -7.11
C ARG A 214 -20.31 -5.80 -6.30
N ALA A 215 -20.47 -4.87 -5.36
CA ALA A 215 -21.75 -4.69 -4.69
C ALA A 215 -22.75 -4.02 -5.64
N ARG A 216 -23.98 -4.55 -5.72
CA ARG A 216 -25.05 -4.02 -6.58
C ARG A 216 -26.10 -3.20 -5.83
N SER A 217 -26.19 -3.39 -4.51
CA SER A 217 -27.17 -2.72 -3.67
C SER A 217 -26.47 -1.77 -2.69
N PRO A 218 -27.08 -0.61 -2.39
CA PRO A 218 -26.56 0.27 -1.36
C PRO A 218 -26.73 -0.38 0.03
N ARG A 219 -25.79 -0.12 0.92
CA ARG A 219 -25.80 -0.53 2.33
C ARG A 219 -25.34 0.58 3.27
N GLY A 220 -24.78 1.67 2.73
CA GLY A 220 -24.16 2.73 3.50
C GLY A 220 -22.92 2.28 4.27
N GLY A 221 -22.47 3.13 5.20
CA GLY A 221 -21.35 2.84 6.08
C GLY A 221 -20.00 3.37 5.59
N VAL A 222 -19.07 3.46 6.54
CA VAL A 222 -17.68 3.87 6.33
C VAL A 222 -16.79 2.84 7.00
N TYR A 223 -15.93 2.19 6.22
CA TYR A 223 -15.01 1.18 6.71
C TYR A 223 -13.61 1.46 6.22
N ALA A 224 -12.62 1.26 7.10
CA ALA A 224 -11.24 1.15 6.66
C ALA A 224 -10.88 -0.30 6.38
N ILE A 225 -10.11 -0.51 5.32
CA ILE A 225 -9.67 -1.82 4.85
C ILE A 225 -8.17 -1.79 4.60
N ASP A 226 -7.53 -2.90 4.93
CA ASP A 226 -6.14 -3.15 4.59
C ASP A 226 -5.93 -4.66 4.41
N THR A 227 -5.02 -5.02 3.51
CA THR A 227 -4.73 -6.40 3.16
C THR A 227 -3.24 -6.70 3.18
N GLU A 228 -2.93 -7.95 3.52
CA GLU A 228 -1.59 -8.50 3.37
C GLU A 228 -1.59 -9.51 2.23
N MET A 229 -0.53 -9.49 1.44
CA MET A 229 -0.39 -10.33 0.26
C MET A 229 0.87 -11.19 0.31
N CYS A 230 0.83 -12.29 -0.44
CA CYS A 230 1.98 -13.14 -0.71
C CYS A 230 2.20 -13.29 -2.21
N TYR A 231 3.43 -13.62 -2.60
CA TYR A 231 3.76 -13.92 -3.98
C TYR A 231 3.49 -15.40 -4.25
N THR A 232 2.77 -15.64 -5.34
CA THR A 232 2.47 -16.96 -5.87
C THR A 232 2.96 -17.06 -7.31
N ALA A 233 2.86 -18.24 -7.91
CA ALA A 233 3.18 -18.41 -9.32
C ALA A 233 2.34 -17.50 -10.24
N ALA A 234 1.08 -17.24 -9.89
CA ALA A 234 0.18 -16.34 -10.63
C ALA A 234 0.38 -14.84 -10.32
N GLY A 235 1.35 -14.51 -9.47
CA GLY A 235 1.61 -13.14 -9.04
C GLY A 235 1.19 -12.88 -7.59
N LEU A 236 0.84 -11.63 -7.28
CA LEU A 236 0.54 -11.23 -5.92
C LEU A 236 -0.91 -11.62 -5.56
N GLU A 237 -1.09 -12.48 -4.56
CA GLU A 237 -2.41 -12.93 -4.08
C GLU A 237 -2.66 -12.53 -2.62
N LEU A 238 -3.94 -12.36 -2.29
CA LEU A 238 -4.43 -12.05 -0.95
C LEU A 238 -4.07 -13.18 0.04
N ALA A 239 -3.51 -12.80 1.19
CA ALA A 239 -3.13 -13.71 2.27
C ALA A 239 -3.83 -13.37 3.60
N SER A 240 -4.14 -12.10 3.86
CA SER A 240 -4.92 -11.67 5.01
C SER A 240 -5.67 -10.37 4.72
N ILE A 241 -6.77 -10.15 5.43
CA ILE A 241 -7.56 -8.92 5.35
C ILE A 241 -8.00 -8.49 6.74
N ALA A 242 -8.08 -7.18 6.97
CA ALA A 242 -8.79 -6.58 8.07
C ALA A 242 -9.73 -5.47 7.59
N VAL A 243 -10.89 -5.36 8.22
CA VAL A 243 -11.85 -4.27 8.03
C VAL A 243 -12.26 -3.71 9.39
N THR A 244 -12.18 -2.40 9.55
CA THR A 244 -12.54 -1.70 10.79
C THR A 244 -13.59 -0.62 10.53
N ARG A 245 -14.42 -0.33 11.54
CA ARG A 245 -15.31 0.84 11.52
C ARG A 245 -14.52 2.13 11.71
N ALA A 246 -15.17 3.26 11.50
CA ALA A 246 -14.59 4.59 11.75
C ALA A 246 -14.10 4.80 13.20
N ASP A 247 -14.68 4.12 14.18
CA ASP A 247 -14.22 4.21 15.58
C ASP A 247 -13.11 3.19 15.94
N GLY A 248 -12.57 2.49 14.94
CA GLY A 248 -11.48 1.53 15.10
C GLY A 248 -11.92 0.14 15.56
N HIS A 249 -13.21 -0.11 15.80
CA HIS A 249 -13.69 -1.47 16.08
C HIS A 249 -13.50 -2.40 14.89
N LEU A 250 -12.97 -3.60 15.14
CA LEU A 250 -12.75 -4.62 14.13
C LEU A 250 -14.09 -5.23 13.71
N VAL A 251 -14.36 -5.20 12.40
CA VAL A 251 -15.59 -5.75 11.79
C VAL A 251 -15.31 -7.11 11.20
N TYR A 252 -14.21 -7.22 10.47
CA TYR A 252 -13.85 -8.43 9.74
C TYR A 252 -12.35 -8.64 9.78
N ARG A 253 -11.93 -9.89 9.98
CA ARG A 253 -10.53 -10.31 9.84
C ARG A 253 -10.49 -11.76 9.39
N SER A 254 -9.69 -12.06 8.38
CA SER A 254 -9.48 -13.45 7.97
C SER A 254 -8.10 -13.63 7.35
N LEU A 255 -7.54 -14.82 7.56
CA LEU A 255 -6.51 -15.36 6.69
C LEU A 255 -7.16 -15.96 5.45
N VAL A 256 -6.46 -15.92 4.33
CA VAL A 256 -6.96 -16.35 3.02
C VAL A 256 -6.03 -17.40 2.47
N LYS A 257 -6.59 -18.49 1.97
CA LYS A 257 -5.86 -19.53 1.28
C LYS A 257 -5.65 -19.08 -0.18
N PRO A 258 -4.41 -18.83 -0.62
CA PRO A 258 -4.13 -18.48 -2.00
C PRO A 258 -4.54 -19.60 -2.95
N SER A 259 -4.93 -19.24 -4.17
CA SER A 259 -5.37 -20.22 -5.16
C SER A 259 -4.20 -20.93 -5.83
N SER A 260 -3.09 -20.21 -5.97
CA SER A 260 -1.87 -20.67 -6.62
C SER A 260 -0.79 -21.02 -5.59
N THR A 261 0.21 -21.79 -6.05
CA THR A 261 1.35 -22.19 -5.20
C THR A 261 2.09 -20.96 -4.68
N VAL A 262 2.24 -20.87 -3.37
CA VAL A 262 2.96 -19.78 -2.70
C VAL A 262 4.47 -19.91 -2.97
N VAL A 263 5.01 -18.88 -3.61
CA VAL A 263 6.44 -18.76 -3.96
C VAL A 263 7.20 -18.04 -2.86
N ASP A 264 6.61 -16.99 -2.29
CA ASP A 264 7.18 -16.23 -1.19
C ASP A 264 6.06 -15.61 -0.34
N HIS A 265 6.08 -15.87 0.97
CA HIS A 265 5.08 -15.38 1.92
C HIS A 265 5.12 -13.86 2.14
N ASN A 266 6.20 -13.22 1.68
CA ASN A 266 6.48 -11.81 1.84
C ASN A 266 6.54 -11.36 3.32
N THR A 267 6.89 -12.28 4.23
CA THR A 267 6.73 -12.16 5.70
C THR A 267 7.30 -10.87 6.30
N ARG A 268 8.40 -10.33 5.75
CA ARG A 268 8.99 -9.07 6.22
C ARG A 268 7.99 -7.90 6.15
N PHE A 269 7.14 -7.91 5.13
CA PHE A 269 6.15 -6.87 4.90
C PHE A 269 4.78 -7.36 5.37
N SER A 270 4.39 -8.58 4.99
CA SER A 270 3.04 -9.10 5.23
C SER A 270 2.77 -9.61 6.65
N GLY A 271 3.83 -9.95 7.38
CA GLY A 271 3.74 -10.70 8.63
C GLY A 271 3.24 -12.13 8.53
N ILE A 272 2.88 -12.58 7.32
CA ILE A 272 2.34 -13.92 7.05
C ILE A 272 3.46 -14.95 7.10
N ARG A 273 3.24 -16.01 7.86
CA ARG A 273 4.16 -17.16 7.95
C ARG A 273 3.52 -18.39 7.29
N PRO A 274 4.32 -19.39 6.88
CA PRO A 274 3.79 -20.63 6.29
C PRO A 274 2.73 -21.32 7.14
N ARG A 275 2.90 -21.31 8.47
CA ARG A 275 1.92 -21.86 9.42
C ARG A 275 0.58 -21.13 9.44
N ASP A 276 0.56 -19.85 9.08
CA ASP A 276 -0.66 -19.05 9.06
C ASP A 276 -1.50 -19.44 7.83
N LEU A 277 -0.87 -19.55 6.67
CA LEU A 277 -1.54 -20.02 5.44
C LEU A 277 -1.94 -21.50 5.52
N ALA A 278 -1.16 -22.34 6.18
CA ALA A 278 -1.54 -23.74 6.44
C ALA A 278 -2.82 -23.87 7.28
N ARG A 279 -3.16 -22.85 8.08
CA ARG A 279 -4.38 -22.77 8.88
C ARG A 279 -5.51 -21.99 8.20
N ALA A 280 -5.26 -21.36 7.07
CA ALA A 280 -6.26 -20.57 6.36
C ALA A 280 -7.31 -21.48 5.74
N THR A 281 -8.57 -21.26 6.08
CA THR A 281 -9.70 -22.08 5.61
C THR A 281 -10.53 -21.39 4.54
N LYS A 282 -10.55 -20.06 4.51
CA LYS A 282 -11.34 -19.27 3.55
C LYS A 282 -10.57 -19.03 2.25
N THR A 283 -11.25 -19.23 1.14
CA THR A 283 -10.77 -18.86 -0.20
C THR A 283 -11.06 -17.40 -0.50
N LEU A 284 -10.45 -16.84 -1.55
CA LEU A 284 -10.80 -15.49 -2.04
C LEU A 284 -12.30 -15.32 -2.27
N ARG A 285 -12.97 -16.35 -2.81
CA ARG A 285 -14.42 -16.31 -3.07
C ARG A 285 -15.24 -16.19 -1.79
N ASP A 286 -14.82 -16.87 -0.72
CA ASP A 286 -15.48 -16.77 0.59
C ASP A 286 -15.33 -15.36 1.17
N ILE A 287 -14.12 -14.78 1.06
CA ILE A 287 -13.89 -13.39 1.49
C ILE A 287 -14.76 -12.43 0.70
N GLN A 288 -14.82 -12.57 -0.63
CA GLN A 288 -15.69 -11.76 -1.48
C GLN A 288 -17.15 -11.85 -1.05
N ASN A 289 -17.67 -13.05 -0.81
CA ASN A 289 -19.05 -13.24 -0.36
C ASN A 289 -19.31 -12.59 1.01
N ASP A 290 -18.38 -12.76 1.96
CA ASP A 290 -18.47 -12.16 3.30
C ASP A 290 -18.50 -10.62 3.21
N LEU A 291 -17.60 -10.04 2.42
CA LEU A 291 -17.50 -8.60 2.22
C LEU A 291 -18.77 -8.03 1.60
N LEU A 292 -19.32 -8.66 0.56
CA LEU A 292 -20.57 -8.23 -0.10
C LEU A 292 -21.81 -8.35 0.82
N GLY A 293 -21.68 -9.07 1.94
CA GLY A 293 -22.69 -9.12 2.99
C GLY A 293 -22.92 -7.78 3.69
N PHE A 294 -21.88 -6.94 3.80
CA PHE A 294 -21.95 -5.66 4.53
C PHE A 294 -21.36 -4.46 3.77
N ILE A 295 -20.62 -4.67 2.69
CA ILE A 295 -20.18 -3.64 1.75
C ILE A 295 -21.22 -3.54 0.63
N GLY A 296 -21.81 -2.34 0.52
CA GLY A 296 -22.73 -1.94 -0.54
C GLY A 296 -22.05 -1.05 -1.59
N SER A 297 -22.78 -0.72 -2.65
CA SER A 297 -22.28 0.14 -3.74
C SER A 297 -21.95 1.57 -3.29
N ASP A 298 -22.54 2.03 -2.19
CA ASP A 298 -22.38 3.36 -1.59
C ASP A 298 -21.57 3.36 -0.28
N THR A 299 -21.10 2.20 0.16
CA THR A 299 -20.22 2.08 1.32
C THR A 299 -18.89 2.73 1.02
N ILE A 300 -18.41 3.64 1.87
CA ILE A 300 -17.13 4.31 1.66
C ILE A 300 -16.00 3.43 2.22
N LEU A 301 -15.07 3.03 1.35
CA LEU A 301 -13.85 2.33 1.73
C LEU A 301 -12.70 3.32 1.91
N VAL A 302 -12.07 3.27 3.07
CA VAL A 302 -10.92 4.11 3.46
C VAL A 302 -9.66 3.26 3.52
N GLY A 303 -8.53 3.77 3.03
CA GLY A 303 -7.25 3.07 3.16
C GLY A 303 -6.06 3.88 2.65
N HIS A 304 -4.96 3.18 2.39
CA HIS A 304 -3.71 3.78 1.94
C HIS A 304 -3.16 3.04 0.71
N ALA A 305 -3.24 3.67 -0.47
CA ALA A 305 -2.90 3.04 -1.75
C ALA A 305 -3.72 1.75 -2.03
N LEU A 306 -5.05 1.87 -1.90
CA LEU A 306 -5.99 0.75 -1.97
C LEU A 306 -6.06 0.05 -3.34
N GLU A 307 -5.40 0.57 -4.37
CA GLU A 307 -5.40 -0.10 -5.68
C GLU A 307 -4.79 -1.51 -5.63
N ASN A 308 -3.86 -1.77 -4.71
CA ASN A 308 -3.28 -3.10 -4.55
C ASN A 308 -4.25 -4.03 -3.84
N ASP A 309 -4.87 -3.54 -2.77
CA ASP A 309 -5.87 -4.25 -1.98
C ASP A 309 -7.08 -4.66 -2.83
N LEU A 310 -7.65 -3.71 -3.60
CA LEU A 310 -8.81 -3.98 -4.44
C LEU A 310 -8.48 -4.92 -5.61
N ARG A 311 -7.23 -4.92 -6.11
CA ARG A 311 -6.78 -5.91 -7.09
C ARG A 311 -6.62 -7.30 -6.48
N ALA A 312 -6.01 -7.41 -5.29
CA ALA A 312 -5.85 -8.68 -4.59
C ALA A 312 -7.20 -9.29 -4.16
N LEU A 313 -8.15 -8.44 -3.74
CA LEU A 313 -9.53 -8.82 -3.41
C LEU A 313 -10.38 -9.14 -4.65
N LYS A 314 -9.90 -8.76 -5.84
CA LYS A 314 -10.68 -8.71 -7.08
C LYS A 314 -12.05 -8.06 -6.83
N LEU A 315 -12.03 -6.85 -6.26
CA LEU A 315 -13.24 -6.09 -5.90
C LEU A 315 -13.28 -4.80 -6.72
N LEU A 316 -14.35 -4.61 -7.49
CA LEU A 316 -14.67 -3.37 -8.16
C LEU A 316 -15.50 -2.50 -7.21
N HIS A 317 -14.97 -1.33 -6.83
CA HIS A 317 -15.63 -0.44 -5.89
C HIS A 317 -15.26 1.03 -6.17
N SER A 318 -16.26 1.91 -6.32
CA SER A 318 -16.05 3.31 -6.72
C SER A 318 -16.03 4.29 -5.54
N ALA A 319 -16.69 3.98 -4.43
CA ALA A 319 -16.72 4.83 -3.24
C ALA A 319 -15.47 4.62 -2.39
N VAL A 320 -14.33 5.14 -2.87
CA VAL A 320 -13.00 5.00 -2.22
C VAL A 320 -12.47 6.36 -1.77
N VAL A 321 -11.98 6.43 -0.53
CA VAL A 321 -11.17 7.53 0.01
C VAL A 321 -9.76 6.98 0.29
N ASP A 322 -8.76 7.54 -0.37
CA ASP A 322 -7.38 7.09 -0.25
C ASP A 322 -6.50 8.17 0.39
N THR A 323 -5.88 7.82 1.52
CA THR A 323 -4.97 8.71 2.24
C THR A 323 -3.76 9.15 1.41
N CYS A 324 -3.31 8.36 0.42
CA CYS A 324 -2.27 8.79 -0.52
C CYS A 324 -2.68 10.00 -1.38
N VAL A 325 -3.99 10.17 -1.60
CA VAL A 325 -4.54 11.28 -2.39
C VAL A 325 -4.90 12.45 -1.49
N MET A 326 -5.44 12.20 -0.29
CA MET A 326 -5.72 13.24 0.70
C MET A 326 -4.45 13.93 1.21
N TYR A 327 -3.35 13.19 1.28
CA TYR A 327 -2.04 13.68 1.70
C TYR A 327 -1.00 13.48 0.57
N PRO A 328 -1.08 14.30 -0.50
CA PRO A 328 -0.24 14.12 -1.67
C PRO A 328 1.24 14.36 -1.34
N HIS A 329 2.11 13.65 -2.05
CA HIS A 329 3.53 13.92 -1.98
C HIS A 329 3.84 15.27 -2.66
N PRO A 330 4.72 16.14 -2.11
CA PRO A 330 5.03 17.45 -2.71
C PRO A 330 5.56 17.41 -4.15
N ARG A 331 6.23 16.30 -4.52
CA ARG A 331 6.73 16.03 -5.88
C ARG A 331 5.68 15.50 -6.86
N GLY A 332 4.44 15.30 -6.42
CA GLY A 332 3.37 14.69 -7.21
C GLY A 332 3.58 13.20 -7.50
N TYR A 333 2.60 12.61 -8.20
CA TYR A 333 2.65 11.23 -8.68
C TYR A 333 3.85 11.03 -9.63
N PRO A 334 4.55 9.88 -9.58
CA PRO A 334 4.24 8.64 -8.86
C PRO A 334 4.78 8.58 -7.42
N PHE A 335 5.39 9.65 -6.91
CA PHE A 335 5.86 9.66 -5.53
C PHE A 335 4.67 9.71 -4.57
N ARG A 336 4.71 8.88 -3.53
CA ARG A 336 3.68 8.81 -2.48
C ARG A 336 4.36 8.83 -1.12
N ARG A 337 3.70 9.43 -0.13
CA ARG A 337 4.12 9.35 1.27
C ARG A 337 3.73 7.98 1.81
N SER A 338 4.57 7.35 2.63
CA SER A 338 4.19 6.09 3.28
C SER A 338 3.23 6.35 4.43
N LEU A 339 2.37 5.37 4.72
CA LEU A 339 1.49 5.38 5.89
C LEU A 339 2.28 5.68 7.18
N ARG A 340 3.41 4.99 7.37
CA ARG A 340 4.33 5.23 8.49
C ARG A 340 4.76 6.68 8.61
N ALA A 341 5.20 7.32 7.51
CA ALA A 341 5.65 8.70 7.53
C ALA A 341 4.49 9.68 7.84
N LEU A 342 3.30 9.40 7.30
CA LEU A 342 2.10 10.18 7.59
C LEU A 342 1.71 10.09 9.07
N CYS A 343 1.69 8.89 9.64
CA CYS A 343 1.35 8.72 11.06
C CYS A 343 2.37 9.35 12.00
N GLU A 344 3.66 9.25 11.67
CA GLU A 344 4.72 9.86 12.48
C GLU A 344 4.63 11.39 12.46
N GLU A 345 4.45 11.99 11.28
CA GLU A 345 4.36 13.44 11.12
C GLU A 345 3.06 14.04 11.66
N LEU A 346 1.91 13.43 11.34
CA LEU A 346 0.59 14.04 11.56
C LEU A 346 -0.11 13.55 12.82
N LEU A 347 0.15 12.31 13.25
CA LEU A 347 -0.47 11.71 14.43
C LEU A 347 0.50 11.57 15.60
N GLY A 348 1.79 11.88 15.42
CA GLY A 348 2.82 11.65 16.43
C GLY A 348 2.95 10.17 16.85
N ARG A 349 2.54 9.25 15.97
CA ARG A 349 2.44 7.81 16.24
C ARG A 349 3.33 7.02 15.30
N SER A 350 4.16 6.16 15.86
CA SER A 350 4.92 5.16 15.10
C SER A 350 4.08 3.91 14.85
N VAL A 351 3.77 3.62 13.59
CA VAL A 351 3.12 2.36 13.13
C VAL A 351 4.14 1.45 12.44
N GLN A 352 3.80 0.18 12.19
CA GLN A 352 4.66 -0.77 11.45
C GLN A 352 6.07 -0.92 12.06
N GLN A 353 6.16 -0.91 13.39
CA GLN A 353 7.44 -1.04 14.11
C GLN A 353 7.91 -2.50 14.27
N SER A 354 7.00 -3.45 14.04
CA SER A 354 7.27 -4.88 14.16
C SER A 354 8.27 -5.35 13.09
N THR A 355 9.33 -6.02 13.54
CA THR A 355 10.25 -6.75 12.64
C THR A 355 9.64 -8.03 12.09
N SER A 356 8.49 -8.45 12.62
CA SER A 356 7.76 -9.65 12.20
C SER A 356 6.77 -9.38 11.07
N GLY A 357 6.80 -8.20 10.45
CA GLY A 357 5.86 -7.76 9.41
C GLY A 357 4.73 -6.89 9.94
N HIS A 358 3.92 -6.39 9.01
CA HIS A 358 2.84 -5.45 9.27
C HIS A 358 1.58 -6.17 9.78
N SER A 359 0.62 -5.38 10.24
CA SER A 359 -0.67 -5.86 10.73
C SER A 359 -1.76 -5.10 10.00
N PRO A 360 -2.65 -5.78 9.25
CA PRO A 360 -3.67 -5.09 8.48
C PRO A 360 -4.68 -4.38 9.38
N VAL A 361 -4.83 -4.82 10.64
CA VAL A 361 -5.68 -4.12 11.61
C VAL A 361 -5.05 -2.81 12.06
N GLU A 362 -3.73 -2.77 12.22
CA GLU A 362 -3.02 -1.53 12.58
C GLU A 362 -3.10 -0.53 11.42
N ASP A 363 -2.84 -1.00 10.21
CA ASP A 363 -2.76 -0.17 9.01
C ASP A 363 -4.14 0.37 8.61
N ALA A 364 -5.21 -0.43 8.67
CA ALA A 364 -6.58 0.04 8.45
C ALA A 364 -7.00 1.13 9.46
N ARG A 365 -6.68 0.95 10.74
CA ARG A 365 -6.96 1.97 11.78
C ARG A 365 -6.15 3.24 11.54
N ALA A 366 -4.88 3.09 11.20
CA ALA A 366 -3.99 4.20 10.92
C ALA A 366 -4.48 5.05 9.75
N ALA A 367 -4.93 4.40 8.66
CA ALA A 367 -5.53 5.09 7.53
C ALA A 367 -6.82 5.83 7.93
N MET A 368 -7.71 5.20 8.71
CA MET A 368 -8.92 5.85 9.20
C MET A 368 -8.62 7.08 10.07
N ASP A 369 -7.67 6.96 11.01
CA ASP A 369 -7.30 8.05 11.91
C ASP A 369 -6.75 9.26 11.14
N LEU A 370 -5.98 9.02 10.07
CA LEU A 370 -5.52 10.08 9.17
C LEU A 370 -6.69 10.78 8.46
N VAL A 371 -7.66 10.02 7.96
CA VAL A 371 -8.86 10.61 7.35
C VAL A 371 -9.63 11.44 8.37
N LEU A 372 -9.87 10.91 9.58
CA LEU A 372 -10.59 11.63 10.63
C LEU A 372 -9.86 12.91 11.07
N LEU A 373 -8.53 12.89 11.15
CA LEU A 373 -7.71 14.08 11.41
C LEU A 373 -7.99 15.15 10.35
N LYS A 374 -7.87 14.80 9.06
CA LYS A 374 -8.09 15.72 7.94
C LYS A 374 -9.48 16.37 8.02
N ILE A 375 -10.49 15.56 8.28
CA ILE A 375 -11.88 16.03 8.32
C ILE A 375 -12.11 16.95 9.52
N ASN A 376 -11.56 16.63 10.69
CA ASN A 376 -11.64 17.52 11.85
C ASN A 376 -10.96 18.87 11.61
N GLU A 377 -9.80 18.88 10.96
CA GLU A 377 -9.11 20.11 10.55
C GLU A 377 -9.97 20.93 9.58
N GLU A 378 -10.57 20.30 8.57
CA GLU A 378 -11.43 20.97 7.59
C GLU A 378 -12.70 21.56 8.22
N LEU A 379 -13.34 20.84 9.14
CA LEU A 379 -14.53 21.30 9.86
C LEU A 379 -14.20 22.45 10.84
N ALA A 380 -13.08 22.36 11.55
CA ALA A 380 -12.57 23.47 12.35
C ALA A 380 -12.28 24.68 11.45
N HIS A 381 -11.77 24.44 10.23
CA HIS A 381 -11.52 25.49 9.26
C HIS A 381 -12.80 26.16 8.73
N GLN A 382 -13.86 25.41 8.50
CA GLN A 382 -15.14 25.98 8.09
C GLN A 382 -15.79 26.77 9.23
N THR A 383 -15.67 26.28 10.46
CA THR A 383 -16.24 26.94 11.65
C THR A 383 -15.61 28.31 11.91
N TRP A 384 -14.29 28.48 11.74
CA TRP A 384 -13.69 29.82 11.85
C TRP A 384 -14.15 30.77 10.75
N ARG A 385 -14.30 30.28 9.51
CA ARG A 385 -14.74 31.12 8.37
C ARG A 385 -16.16 31.64 8.55
N LEU A 386 -17.02 30.85 9.18
CA LEU A 386 -18.42 31.19 9.41
C LEU A 386 -18.65 32.03 10.67
N ASN A 387 -17.61 32.36 11.44
CA ASN A 387 -17.71 33.17 12.65
C ASN A 387 -17.30 34.63 12.37
N PRO A 388 -18.23 35.52 11.97
CA PRO A 388 -17.91 36.89 11.55
C PRO A 388 -17.27 37.76 12.64
N ASN A 389 -17.35 37.33 13.91
CA ASN A 389 -16.81 38.06 15.05
C ASN A 389 -15.32 37.74 15.35
N LEU A 390 -14.71 36.80 14.62
CA LEU A 390 -13.32 36.35 14.84
C LEU A 390 -12.49 36.44 13.55
N GLN A 391 -12.75 37.42 12.69
CA GLN A 391 -11.86 37.70 11.57
C GLN A 391 -10.56 38.36 12.09
N PRO A 392 -9.39 37.97 11.56
CA PRO A 392 -8.15 38.70 11.82
C PRO A 392 -8.34 40.18 11.48
N TYR A 393 -7.81 41.07 12.31
CA TYR A 393 -7.81 42.51 12.04
C TYR A 393 -7.18 42.76 10.66
N ASP A 394 -7.96 43.32 9.74
CA ASP A 394 -7.47 43.77 8.44
C ASP A 394 -7.10 45.27 8.54
N PRO A 395 -5.80 45.61 8.59
CA PRO A 395 -5.36 46.99 8.67
C PRO A 395 -5.72 47.84 7.44
N LEU A 396 -6.18 47.24 6.34
CA LEU A 396 -6.51 47.94 5.09
C LEU A 396 -7.99 48.31 4.97
N ILE A 397 -8.86 47.80 5.86
CA ILE A 397 -10.31 48.09 5.83
C ILE A 397 -10.66 49.33 6.67
N GLY A 398 -9.76 49.79 7.54
CA GLY A 398 -9.98 50.92 8.46
C GLY A 398 -9.61 52.32 7.94
N SER A 399 -9.19 52.45 6.68
CA SER A 399 -8.79 53.73 6.08
C SER A 399 -9.66 54.07 4.87
N ALA A 400 -10.90 54.48 5.13
CA ALA A 400 -11.78 55.13 4.16
C ALA A 400 -12.58 56.23 4.84
#